data_AF-A0A2T0RF25-F1
#
_entry.id   AF-A0A2T0RF25-F1
#
_cell.length_a   1.000
_cell.length_b   1.000
_cell.length_c   1.000
_cell.angle_alpha   90.00
_cell.angle_beta   90.00
_cell.angle_gamma   90.00
#
_symmetry.space_group_name_H-M   'P 1'
#
loop_
_entity.id
_entity.type
_entity.pdbx_description
1 polymer ?
#
loop_
_entity_poly.entity_id
_entity_poly.type
_entity_poly.pdbx_seq_one_letter_code
_entity_poly.pdbx_strand_id
1 'polypeptide(L)'
;MELVFSPDRIEAWPVERLRPYAGNAKMHGQDQVAKIAASTAEFGWTVPCMVADDGELIADHGWVLAASMLGLKEVPVIRLSHLDEAERRAYRIADNRLTELGEWDEEILREEISGLLAEDFDLSLLGFDDEDLDALLRDPKDADDGASEGEEDVPEPPATPVTVEGDLWQLGNHRLICGDSTSVDVVGRVLGSVKPMLMVTDPPYGVAYDPSWRNKTGATATRRTSKVQNDDRADWREAWALFPGWC
;
A
#
# COMPACT_ATOMS: atom_id res chain seq x y z
N MET A 1 -7.92 -22.90 -36.20
CA MET A 1 -9.22 -22.34 -35.78
C MET A 1 -9.24 -20.92 -36.28
N GLU A 2 -10.22 -20.55 -37.10
CA GLU A 2 -10.39 -19.17 -37.54
C GLU A 2 -11.18 -18.40 -36.48
N LEU A 3 -10.78 -17.14 -36.25
CA LEU A 3 -11.51 -16.26 -35.33
C LEU A 3 -12.83 -15.83 -35.99
N VAL A 4 -13.90 -15.77 -35.20
CA VAL A 4 -15.20 -15.27 -35.64
C VAL A 4 -15.13 -13.78 -36.01
N PHE A 5 -14.22 -13.04 -35.38
CA PHE A 5 -13.96 -11.64 -35.63
C PHE A 5 -12.52 -11.25 -35.30
N SER A 6 -11.93 -10.40 -36.13
CA SER A 6 -10.71 -9.66 -35.84
C SER A 6 -10.88 -8.24 -36.38
N PRO A 7 -10.62 -7.19 -35.58
CA PRO A 7 -10.86 -5.82 -35.99
C PRO A 7 -9.77 -5.33 -36.95
N ASP A 8 -10.17 -4.77 -38.09
CA ASP A 8 -9.25 -4.20 -39.08
C ASP A 8 -8.72 -2.81 -38.68
N ARG A 9 -9.41 -2.13 -37.74
CA ARG A 9 -9.03 -0.79 -37.26
C ARG A 9 -9.57 -0.49 -35.86
N ILE A 10 -8.87 0.43 -35.20
CA ILE A 10 -9.33 1.15 -34.01
C ILE A 10 -9.87 2.51 -34.47
N GLU A 11 -11.02 2.93 -33.96
CA GLU A 11 -11.65 4.22 -34.27
C GLU A 11 -11.53 5.17 -33.06
N ALA A 12 -11.39 6.48 -33.28
CA ALA A 12 -11.47 7.47 -32.20
C ALA A 12 -12.90 8.04 -32.15
N TRP A 13 -13.59 7.88 -31.01
CA TRP A 13 -14.96 8.34 -30.85
C TRP A 13 -15.06 9.36 -29.70
N PRO A 14 -15.92 10.40 -29.83
CA PRO A 14 -16.20 11.31 -28.73
C PRO A 14 -16.75 10.57 -27.52
N VAL A 15 -16.25 10.88 -26.32
CA VAL A 15 -16.70 10.26 -25.06
C VAL A 15 -18.22 10.45 -24.88
N GLU A 16 -18.74 11.61 -25.25
CA GLU A 16 -20.18 11.95 -25.16
C GLU A 16 -21.08 11.08 -26.06
N ARG A 17 -20.51 10.42 -27.07
CA ARG A 17 -21.25 9.48 -27.93
C ARG A 17 -21.45 8.12 -27.24
N LEU A 18 -20.62 7.79 -26.26
CA LEU A 18 -20.64 6.50 -25.58
C LEU A 18 -21.77 6.45 -24.56
N ARG A 19 -22.63 5.45 -24.70
CA ARG A 19 -23.81 5.27 -23.85
C ARG A 19 -23.58 4.06 -22.94
N PRO A 20 -23.56 4.25 -21.62
CA PRO A 20 -23.50 3.14 -20.68
C PRO A 20 -24.67 2.19 -20.88
N TYR A 21 -24.40 0.89 -20.83
CA TYR A 21 -25.44 -0.14 -20.81
C TYR A 21 -26.18 -0.11 -19.47
N ALA A 22 -27.49 0.12 -19.50
CA ALA A 22 -28.29 0.30 -18.28
C ALA A 22 -28.33 -0.93 -17.37
N GLY A 23 -28.14 -2.13 -17.93
CA GLY A 23 -28.13 -3.39 -17.20
C GLY A 23 -26.74 -3.90 -16.84
N ASN A 24 -25.71 -3.04 -16.80
CA ASN A 24 -24.36 -3.48 -16.49
C ASN A 24 -24.29 -4.02 -15.06
N ALA A 25 -23.90 -5.30 -14.91
CA ALA A 25 -23.84 -5.95 -13.60
C ALA A 25 -22.58 -5.57 -12.80
N LYS A 26 -21.49 -5.21 -13.48
CA LYS A 26 -20.26 -4.76 -12.83
C LYS A 26 -20.41 -3.30 -12.41
N MET A 27 -20.30 -3.07 -11.10
CA MET A 27 -20.37 -1.73 -10.52
C MET A 27 -18.98 -1.11 -10.45
N HIS A 28 -18.92 0.20 -10.64
CA HIS A 28 -17.68 0.97 -10.60
C HIS A 28 -17.78 2.05 -9.53
N GLY A 29 -17.13 1.83 -8.40
CA GLY A 29 -17.04 2.80 -7.31
C GLY A 29 -16.12 3.96 -7.66
N GLN A 30 -16.23 5.08 -6.93
CA GLN A 30 -15.41 6.27 -7.18
C GLN A 30 -13.92 5.99 -7.03
N ASP A 31 -13.52 5.21 -6.02
CA ASP A 31 -12.11 4.88 -5.77
C ASP A 31 -11.51 4.05 -6.91
N GLN A 32 -12.25 3.06 -7.41
CA GLN A 32 -11.82 2.27 -8.57
C GLN A 32 -11.67 3.16 -9.81
N VAL A 33 -12.63 4.05 -10.08
CA VAL A 33 -12.56 4.98 -11.21
C VAL A 33 -11.36 5.92 -11.08
N ALA A 34 -11.05 6.39 -9.86
CA ALA A 34 -9.91 7.24 -9.60
C ALA A 34 -8.58 6.51 -9.86
N LYS A 35 -8.44 5.25 -9.41
CA LYS A 35 -7.27 4.40 -9.71
C LYS A 35 -7.08 4.20 -11.21
N ILE A 36 -8.16 3.87 -11.95
CA ILE A 36 -8.12 3.74 -13.41
C ILE A 36 -7.68 5.07 -14.06
N ALA A 37 -8.21 6.20 -13.60
CA ALA A 37 -7.84 7.51 -14.14
C ALA A 37 -6.38 7.87 -13.87
N ALA A 38 -5.85 7.59 -12.68
CA ALA A 38 -4.44 7.81 -12.36
C ALA A 38 -3.53 6.96 -13.24
N SER A 39 -3.83 5.66 -13.36
CA SER A 39 -3.13 4.73 -14.26
C SER A 39 -3.20 5.20 -15.73
N THR A 40 -4.38 5.64 -16.19
CA THR A 40 -4.56 6.17 -17.56
C THR A 40 -3.76 7.46 -17.78
N ALA A 41 -3.64 8.32 -16.78
CA ALA A 41 -2.90 9.57 -16.89
C ALA A 41 -1.38 9.32 -17.02
N GLU A 42 -0.87 8.29 -16.33
CA GLU A 42 0.55 7.91 -16.42
C GLU A 42 0.86 7.10 -17.70
N PHE A 43 0.14 6.00 -17.92
CA PHE A 43 0.48 5.03 -18.96
C PHE A 43 -0.23 5.29 -20.30
N GLY A 44 -1.17 6.24 -20.33
CA GLY A 44 -2.00 6.51 -21.48
C GLY A 44 -3.14 5.50 -21.67
N TRP A 45 -3.83 5.62 -22.81
CA TRP A 45 -4.94 4.73 -23.16
C TRP A 45 -4.47 3.52 -23.97
N THR A 46 -4.43 2.35 -23.35
CA THR A 46 -3.77 1.16 -23.93
C THR A 46 -4.73 0.13 -24.53
N VAL A 47 -6.01 0.13 -24.10
CA VAL A 47 -7.02 -0.85 -24.57
C VAL A 47 -8.27 -0.13 -25.09
N PRO A 48 -8.65 -0.28 -26.37
CA PRO A 48 -9.82 0.41 -26.92
C PRO A 48 -11.14 -0.15 -26.38
N CYS A 49 -12.13 0.72 -26.15
CA CYS A 49 -13.45 0.29 -25.68
C CYS A 49 -14.20 -0.54 -26.72
N MET A 50 -14.89 -1.59 -26.28
CA MET A 50 -15.79 -2.35 -27.15
C MET A 50 -17.18 -1.72 -27.16
N VAL A 51 -17.67 -1.36 -28.35
CA VAL A 51 -18.96 -0.65 -28.53
C VAL A 51 -19.84 -1.30 -29.59
N ALA A 52 -21.15 -1.14 -29.43
CA ALA A 52 -22.12 -1.38 -30.48
C ALA A 52 -22.11 -0.23 -31.51
N ASP A 53 -22.68 -0.46 -32.70
CA ASP A 53 -22.76 0.55 -33.77
C ASP A 53 -23.49 1.83 -33.36
N ASP A 54 -24.45 1.70 -32.44
CA ASP A 54 -25.24 2.81 -31.88
C ASP A 54 -24.56 3.48 -30.67
N GLY A 55 -23.32 3.09 -30.35
CA GLY A 55 -22.53 3.64 -29.25
C GLY A 55 -22.90 3.14 -27.87
N GLU A 56 -23.75 2.13 -27.74
CA GLU A 56 -23.88 1.43 -26.46
C GLU A 56 -22.58 0.70 -26.10
N LEU A 57 -22.11 0.88 -24.86
CA LEU A 57 -20.92 0.22 -24.34
C LEU A 57 -21.17 -1.27 -24.16
N ILE A 58 -20.23 -2.06 -24.66
CA ILE A 58 -20.20 -3.51 -24.50
C ILE A 58 -19.16 -3.89 -23.43
N ALA A 59 -17.99 -3.25 -23.41
CA ALA A 59 -16.99 -3.40 -22.36
C ALA A 59 -16.39 -2.05 -21.95
N ASP A 60 -15.57 -2.04 -20.90
CA ASP A 60 -14.78 -0.90 -20.44
C ASP A 60 -15.55 0.30 -19.84
N HIS A 61 -16.69 0.06 -19.18
CA HIS A 61 -17.46 1.13 -18.52
C HIS A 61 -16.63 1.93 -17.51
N GLY A 62 -15.80 1.26 -16.70
CA GLY A 62 -14.91 1.92 -15.73
C GLY A 62 -13.90 2.87 -16.38
N TRP A 63 -13.35 2.49 -17.54
CA TRP A 63 -12.43 3.33 -18.31
C TRP A 63 -13.12 4.55 -18.91
N VAL A 64 -14.36 4.41 -19.39
CA VAL A 64 -15.11 5.57 -19.91
C VAL A 64 -15.48 6.55 -18.78
N LEU A 65 -15.77 6.06 -17.59
CA LEU A 65 -15.95 6.90 -16.40
C LEU A 65 -14.65 7.65 -16.06
N ALA A 66 -13.51 6.97 -16.11
CA ALA A 66 -12.19 7.58 -15.90
C ALA A 66 -11.87 8.61 -17.00
N ALA A 67 -12.17 8.32 -18.27
CA ALA A 67 -12.01 9.25 -19.38
C ALA A 67 -12.80 10.55 -19.14
N SER A 68 -14.02 10.41 -18.63
CA SER A 68 -14.88 11.54 -18.27
C SER A 68 -14.29 12.34 -17.12
N MET A 69 -13.73 11.66 -16.10
CA MET A 69 -13.06 12.29 -14.96
C MET A 69 -11.82 13.08 -15.37
N LEU A 70 -11.05 12.55 -16.32
CA LEU A 70 -9.86 13.19 -16.89
C LEU A 70 -10.19 14.30 -17.92
N GLY A 71 -11.45 14.46 -18.30
CA GLY A 71 -11.89 15.45 -19.28
C GLY A 71 -11.46 15.12 -20.71
N LEU A 72 -11.19 13.85 -21.02
CA LEU A 72 -10.86 13.40 -22.37
C LEU A 72 -12.02 13.65 -23.33
N LYS A 73 -11.70 14.06 -24.55
CA LYS A 73 -12.70 14.35 -25.58
C LYS A 73 -13.04 13.13 -26.42
N GLU A 74 -12.04 12.32 -26.70
CA GLU A 74 -12.17 11.13 -27.52
C GLU A 74 -11.45 9.96 -26.85
N VAL A 75 -11.94 8.75 -27.10
CA VAL A 75 -11.30 7.49 -26.69
C VAL A 75 -11.24 6.54 -27.88
N PRO A 76 -10.24 5.66 -27.94
CA PRO A 76 -10.17 4.64 -28.97
C PRO A 76 -11.23 3.55 -28.71
N VAL A 77 -11.89 3.09 -29.76
CA VAL A 77 -12.96 2.11 -29.71
C VAL A 77 -12.84 1.06 -30.82
N ILE A 78 -13.39 -0.11 -30.56
CA ILE A 78 -13.61 -1.17 -31.54
C ILE A 78 -15.11 -1.47 -31.60
N ARG A 79 -15.65 -1.44 -32.82
CA ARG A 79 -17.07 -1.72 -33.05
C ARG A 79 -17.29 -3.22 -33.21
N LEU A 80 -18.12 -3.80 -32.35
CA LEU A 80 -18.50 -5.21 -32.43
C LEU A 80 -19.79 -5.38 -33.23
N SER A 81 -19.80 -4.90 -34.48
CA SER A 81 -20.98 -4.91 -35.37
C SER A 81 -21.48 -6.31 -35.72
N HIS A 82 -20.64 -7.34 -35.51
CA HIS A 82 -20.98 -8.74 -35.75
C HIS A 82 -21.82 -9.37 -34.63
N LEU A 83 -21.87 -8.75 -33.44
CA LEU A 83 -22.63 -9.27 -32.31
C LEU A 83 -24.09 -8.81 -32.36
N ASP A 84 -25.00 -9.78 -32.25
CA ASP A 84 -26.40 -9.51 -31.96
C ASP A 84 -26.61 -9.09 -30.49
N GLU A 85 -27.85 -8.75 -30.15
CA GLU A 85 -28.19 -8.26 -28.82
C GLU A 85 -28.00 -9.32 -27.70
N ALA A 86 -28.24 -10.60 -27.98
CA ALA A 86 -28.00 -11.66 -27.01
C ALA A 86 -26.50 -11.89 -26.80
N GLU A 87 -25.72 -11.86 -27.88
CA GLU A 87 -24.28 -12.01 -27.87
C GLU A 87 -23.60 -10.84 -27.15
N ARG A 88 -24.05 -9.59 -27.32
CA ARG A 88 -23.56 -8.43 -26.56
C ARG A 88 -23.76 -8.60 -25.06
N ARG A 89 -24.94 -9.06 -24.63
CA ARG A 89 -25.21 -9.35 -23.21
C ARG A 89 -24.34 -10.49 -22.68
N ALA A 90 -24.16 -11.55 -23.46
CA ALA A 90 -23.30 -12.65 -23.08
C ALA A 90 -21.84 -12.21 -22.96
N TYR A 91 -21.35 -11.42 -23.92
CA TYR A 91 -19.97 -10.93 -23.95
C TYR A 91 -19.68 -9.96 -22.81
N ARG A 92 -20.61 -9.06 -22.44
CA ARG A 92 -20.49 -8.22 -21.22
C ARG A 92 -20.18 -9.03 -19.96
N ILE A 93 -20.85 -10.17 -19.81
CA ILE A 93 -20.65 -11.06 -18.66
C ILE A 93 -19.32 -11.80 -18.81
N ALA A 94 -19.05 -12.33 -20.00
CA ALA A 94 -17.85 -13.11 -20.27
C ALA A 94 -16.58 -12.27 -20.10
N ASP A 95 -16.51 -11.07 -20.66
CA ASP A 95 -15.35 -10.17 -20.57
C ASP A 95 -14.95 -9.88 -19.13
N ASN A 96 -15.93 -9.55 -18.29
CA ASN A 96 -15.72 -9.32 -16.86
C ASN A 96 -15.30 -10.60 -16.14
N ARG A 97 -16.05 -11.70 -16.32
CA ARG A 97 -15.78 -12.94 -15.58
C ARG A 97 -14.46 -13.58 -15.99
N LEU A 98 -14.11 -13.55 -17.26
CA LEU A 98 -12.86 -14.13 -17.77
C LEU A 98 -11.64 -13.38 -17.22
N THR A 99 -11.75 -12.06 -17.04
CA THR A 99 -10.71 -11.26 -16.37
C THR A 99 -10.56 -11.65 -14.90
N GLU A 100 -11.66 -11.92 -14.19
CA GLU A 100 -11.66 -12.33 -12.78
C GLU A 100 -11.15 -13.77 -12.53
N LEU A 101 -11.07 -14.61 -13.57
CA LEU A 101 -10.60 -15.99 -13.43
C LEU A 101 -9.07 -16.11 -13.37
N GLY A 102 -8.34 -15.03 -13.70
CA GLY A 102 -6.89 -15.00 -13.57
C GLY A 102 -6.46 -15.05 -12.10
N GLU A 103 -5.37 -15.76 -11.83
CA GLU A 103 -4.71 -15.80 -10.54
C GLU A 103 -3.29 -15.27 -10.68
N TRP A 104 -2.76 -14.69 -9.60
CA TRP A 104 -1.38 -14.24 -9.53
C TRP A 104 -0.49 -15.36 -9.00
N ASP A 105 0.71 -15.49 -9.58
CA ASP A 105 1.81 -16.14 -8.89
C ASP A 105 2.38 -15.11 -7.90
N GLU A 106 2.11 -15.30 -6.61
CA GLU A 106 2.46 -14.33 -5.57
C GLU A 106 3.98 -14.15 -5.41
N GLU A 107 4.80 -15.16 -5.72
CA GLU A 107 6.26 -15.06 -5.65
C GLU A 107 6.77 -14.13 -6.74
N ILE A 108 6.36 -14.39 -7.99
CA ILE A 108 6.74 -13.57 -9.14
C ILE A 108 6.17 -12.15 -9.01
N LEU A 109 4.92 -12.00 -8.57
CA LEU A 109 4.29 -10.69 -8.38
C LEU A 109 5.03 -9.85 -7.34
N ARG A 110 5.41 -10.45 -6.20
CA ARG A 110 6.18 -9.78 -5.15
C ARG A 110 7.54 -9.32 -5.66
N GLU A 111 8.26 -10.17 -6.39
CA GLU A 111 9.57 -9.83 -6.95
C GLU A 111 9.46 -8.61 -7.88
N GLU A 112 8.45 -8.59 -8.75
CA GLU A 112 8.24 -7.47 -9.68
C GLU A 112 7.89 -6.17 -8.94
N ILE A 113 6.94 -6.20 -7.99
CA ILE A 113 6.56 -5.02 -7.20
C ILE A 113 7.74 -4.52 -6.37
N SER A 114 8.54 -5.42 -5.78
CA SER A 114 9.75 -5.04 -5.04
C SER A 114 10.80 -4.39 -5.94
N GLY A 115 10.93 -4.89 -7.18
CA GLY A 115 11.79 -4.28 -8.20
C GLY A 115 11.36 -2.85 -8.53
N LEU A 116 10.06 -2.64 -8.78
CA LEU A 116 9.49 -1.31 -9.02
C LEU A 116 9.70 -0.36 -7.83
N LEU A 117 9.54 -0.86 -6.60
CA LEU A 117 9.80 -0.07 -5.39
C LEU A 117 11.28 0.36 -5.30
N ALA A 118 12.21 -0.55 -5.62
CA ALA A 118 13.64 -0.26 -5.61
C ALA A 118 14.07 0.75 -6.70
N GLU A 119 13.24 0.91 -7.74
CA GLU A 119 13.39 1.92 -8.79
C GLU A 119 12.67 3.25 -8.48
N ASP A 120 12.17 3.43 -7.25
CA ASP A 120 11.38 4.58 -6.80
C ASP A 120 10.10 4.81 -7.63
N PHE A 121 9.50 3.74 -8.18
CA PHE A 121 8.26 3.82 -8.95
C PHE A 121 7.04 4.05 -8.05
N ASP A 122 6.06 4.81 -8.54
CA ASP A 122 4.80 5.04 -7.80
C ASP A 122 3.87 3.82 -7.89
N LEU A 123 3.91 2.99 -6.84
CA LEU A 123 3.10 1.77 -6.75
C LEU A 123 1.59 2.02 -6.64
N SER A 124 1.16 3.25 -6.30
CA SER A 124 -0.27 3.57 -6.21
C SER A 124 -0.98 3.47 -7.57
N LEU A 125 -0.21 3.49 -8.67
CA LEU A 125 -0.69 3.37 -10.04
C LEU A 125 -1.00 1.94 -10.49
N LEU A 126 -0.59 0.94 -9.69
CA LEU A 126 -0.73 -0.48 -10.03
C LEU A 126 -2.14 -1.03 -9.77
N GLY A 127 -2.99 -0.27 -9.08
CA GLY A 127 -4.38 -0.63 -8.82
C GLY A 127 -4.62 -1.44 -7.55
N PHE A 128 -3.56 -1.89 -6.88
CA PHE A 128 -3.63 -2.43 -5.51
C PHE A 128 -4.06 -1.34 -4.52
N ASP A 129 -4.62 -1.72 -3.38
CA ASP A 129 -4.68 -0.82 -2.24
C ASP A 129 -3.42 -0.95 -1.37
N ASP A 130 -3.28 -0.03 -0.41
CA ASP A 130 -2.09 0.03 0.43
C ASP A 130 -1.95 -1.24 1.28
N GLU A 131 -3.07 -1.82 1.74
CA GLU A 131 -3.08 -3.06 2.54
C GLU A 131 -2.58 -4.26 1.73
N ASP A 132 -3.02 -4.39 0.47
CA ASP A 132 -2.57 -5.42 -0.46
C ASP A 132 -1.09 -5.27 -0.79
N LEU A 133 -0.60 -4.05 -1.05
CA LEU A 133 0.81 -3.79 -1.32
C LEU A 133 1.69 -4.14 -0.12
N ASP A 134 1.30 -3.72 1.09
CA ASP A 134 2.00 -4.05 2.32
C ASP A 134 2.03 -5.56 2.56
N ALA A 135 0.93 -6.27 2.27
CA ALA A 135 0.86 -7.72 2.40
C ALA A 135 1.77 -8.43 1.38
N LEU A 136 1.83 -7.95 0.15
CA LEU A 136 2.70 -8.50 -0.91
C LEU A 136 4.18 -8.28 -0.59
N LEU A 137 4.54 -7.10 -0.08
CA LEU A 137 5.92 -6.70 0.19
C LEU A 137 6.50 -7.22 1.51
N ARG A 138 5.67 -7.81 2.39
CA ARG A 138 6.13 -8.43 3.64
C ARG A 138 7.10 -9.60 3.34
N ASP A 139 8.25 -9.65 4.02
CA ASP A 139 9.20 -10.76 3.86
C ASP A 139 8.51 -12.06 4.35
N PRO A 140 8.50 -13.14 3.56
CA PRO A 140 7.96 -14.43 3.99
C PRO A 140 8.60 -14.96 5.28
N LYS A 141 9.84 -14.54 5.62
CA LYS A 141 10.50 -14.90 6.88
C LYS A 141 9.90 -14.18 8.09
N ASP A 142 9.31 -13.00 7.88
CA ASP A 142 8.58 -12.27 8.91
C ASP A 142 7.18 -12.89 9.16
N ALA A 143 6.77 -13.89 8.36
CA ALA A 143 5.51 -14.62 8.54
C ALA A 143 5.60 -15.87 9.44
N ASP A 144 6.81 -16.39 9.72
CA ASP A 144 7.04 -17.55 10.61
C ASP A 144 7.46 -17.14 12.04
N ASP A 145 7.89 -15.90 12.23
CA ASP A 145 7.81 -15.26 13.53
C ASP A 145 6.35 -14.86 13.74
N GLY A 146 5.69 -15.45 14.73
CA GLY A 146 4.29 -15.18 15.08
C GLY A 146 4.02 -13.75 15.57
N ALA A 147 4.64 -12.73 14.99
CA ALA A 147 4.32 -11.34 15.13
C ALA A 147 3.50 -10.90 13.90
N SER A 148 2.21 -11.23 13.95
CA SER A 148 1.23 -10.33 13.35
C SER A 148 1.54 -8.92 13.84
N GLU A 149 1.94 -8.01 12.95
CA GLU A 149 1.90 -6.57 13.22
C GLU A 149 0.45 -6.04 13.35
N GLY A 150 -0.55 -6.92 13.37
CA GLY A 150 -1.79 -6.64 14.08
C GLY A 150 -1.50 -6.61 15.58
N GLU A 151 -1.49 -5.40 16.15
CA GLU A 151 -1.53 -5.07 17.58
C GLU A 151 -1.50 -6.31 18.49
N GLU A 152 -0.32 -6.90 18.72
CA GLU A 152 -0.20 -7.85 19.83
C GLU A 152 -0.64 -7.10 21.09
N ASP A 153 -1.70 -7.62 21.73
CA ASP A 153 -2.18 -7.17 23.02
C ASP A 153 -0.96 -7.17 23.94
N VAL A 154 -0.37 -5.99 24.18
CA VAL A 154 0.71 -5.84 25.14
C VAL A 154 0.12 -6.35 26.44
N PRO A 155 0.65 -7.45 27.00
CA PRO A 155 0.11 -7.98 28.22
C PRO A 155 0.19 -6.87 29.27
N GLU A 156 -0.88 -6.69 30.04
CA GLU A 156 -0.88 -5.74 31.15
C GLU A 156 0.39 -5.95 31.97
N PRO A 157 1.13 -4.87 32.30
CA PRO A 157 2.38 -4.99 33.03
C PRO A 157 2.17 -5.88 34.26
N PRO A 158 3.04 -6.87 34.49
CA PRO A 158 2.87 -7.75 35.63
C PRO A 158 2.85 -6.92 36.91
N ALA A 159 1.91 -7.23 37.82
CA ALA A 159 1.76 -6.50 39.09
C ALA A 159 3.06 -6.45 39.92
N THR A 160 3.93 -7.46 39.73
CA THR A 160 5.30 -7.47 40.24
C THR A 160 6.26 -7.62 39.06
N PRO A 161 6.96 -6.56 38.63
CA PRO A 161 7.91 -6.66 37.55
C PRO A 161 9.12 -7.49 37.98
N VAL A 162 9.57 -8.38 37.09
CA VAL A 162 10.79 -9.17 37.30
C VAL A 162 12.04 -8.29 37.22
N THR A 163 11.99 -7.25 36.39
CA THR A 163 13.08 -6.29 36.18
C THR A 163 12.68 -4.94 36.74
N VAL A 164 13.56 -4.33 37.54
CA VAL A 164 13.40 -2.97 38.04
C VAL A 164 14.54 -2.07 37.57
N GLU A 165 14.37 -0.76 37.72
CA GLU A 165 15.39 0.21 37.35
C GLU A 165 16.73 -0.07 38.05
N GLY A 166 17.80 -0.07 37.27
CA GLY A 166 19.15 -0.43 37.68
C GLY A 166 19.50 -1.91 37.50
N ASP A 167 18.56 -2.79 37.15
CA ASP A 167 18.89 -4.19 36.88
C ASP A 167 19.68 -4.34 35.57
N LEU A 168 20.81 -5.06 35.66
CA LEU A 168 21.70 -5.33 34.54
C LEU A 168 21.66 -6.84 34.22
N TRP A 169 21.17 -7.16 33.03
CA TRP A 169 21.06 -8.51 32.48
C TRP A 169 22.25 -8.82 31.58
N GLN A 170 22.85 -9.99 31.77
CA GLN A 170 23.91 -10.52 30.91
C GLN A 170 23.33 -11.57 29.95
N LEU A 171 23.40 -11.29 28.65
CA LEU A 171 22.82 -12.08 27.56
C LEU A 171 23.95 -12.57 26.64
N GLY A 172 24.71 -13.57 27.10
CA GLY A 172 25.91 -14.02 26.39
C GLY A 172 26.94 -12.89 26.31
N ASN A 173 27.28 -12.42 25.11
CA ASN A 173 28.19 -11.29 24.89
C ASN A 173 27.50 -9.92 25.03
N HIS A 174 26.18 -9.88 25.17
CA HIS A 174 25.39 -8.65 25.22
C HIS A 174 25.00 -8.30 26.65
N ARG A 175 24.80 -7.00 26.91
CA ARG A 175 24.33 -6.48 28.20
C ARG A 175 23.10 -5.61 27.97
N LEU A 176 22.08 -5.80 28.81
CA LEU A 176 20.85 -5.03 28.80
C LEU A 176 20.64 -4.44 30.20
N ILE A 177 20.37 -3.15 30.30
CA ILE A 177 20.04 -2.49 31.57
C ILE A 177 18.63 -1.92 31.51
N CYS A 178 17.88 -2.03 32.59
CA CYS A 178 16.65 -1.27 32.78
C CYS A 178 17.01 0.08 33.42
N GLY A 179 16.83 1.19 32.71
CA GLY A 179 17.08 2.53 33.24
C GLY A 179 17.04 3.62 32.18
N ASP A 180 17.20 4.87 32.62
CA ASP A 180 17.19 6.04 31.75
C ASP A 180 18.43 6.09 30.85
N SER A 181 18.24 6.01 29.53
CA SER A 181 19.32 6.08 28.54
C SER A 181 19.97 7.47 28.43
N THR A 182 19.39 8.50 29.07
CA THR A 182 19.99 9.82 29.20
C THR A 182 20.88 9.97 30.44
N SER A 183 20.87 8.98 31.35
CA SER A 183 21.70 9.00 32.55
C SER A 183 23.10 8.46 32.28
N VAL A 184 24.11 9.29 32.53
CA VAL A 184 25.53 8.90 32.43
C VAL A 184 25.88 7.70 33.30
N ASP A 185 25.26 7.59 34.48
CA ASP A 185 25.53 6.51 35.42
C ASP A 185 24.95 5.18 34.94
N VAL A 186 23.74 5.22 34.36
CA VAL A 186 23.08 4.03 33.78
C VAL A 186 23.84 3.55 32.54
N VAL A 187 24.17 4.47 31.63
CA VAL A 187 24.94 4.19 30.42
C VAL A 187 26.34 3.67 30.76
N GLY A 188 27.02 4.32 31.70
CA GLY A 188 28.33 3.87 32.19
C GLY A 188 28.29 2.46 32.78
N ARG A 189 27.21 2.13 33.50
CA ARG A 189 27.03 0.81 34.10
C ARG A 189 26.83 -0.30 33.06
N VAL A 190 26.00 -0.07 32.04
CA VAL A 190 25.79 -1.08 30.98
C VAL A 190 27.01 -1.23 30.07
N LEU A 191 27.77 -0.15 29.83
CA LEU A 191 29.00 -0.19 29.04
C LEU A 191 30.19 -0.75 29.81
N GLY A 192 30.24 -0.59 31.14
CA GLY A 192 31.39 -0.99 31.96
C GLY A 192 32.68 -0.33 31.44
N SER A 193 33.68 -1.15 31.08
CA SER A 193 34.94 -0.66 30.51
C SER A 193 34.94 -0.54 28.97
N VAL A 194 33.86 -0.93 28.29
CA VAL A 194 33.78 -0.97 26.83
C VAL A 194 33.45 0.42 26.29
N LYS A 195 34.16 0.84 25.24
CA LYS A 195 33.82 2.03 24.45
C LYS A 195 33.11 1.60 23.17
N PRO A 196 31.82 1.95 22.98
CA PRO A 196 31.10 1.61 21.76
C PRO A 196 31.68 2.37 20.56
N MET A 197 31.75 1.71 19.41
CA MET A 197 32.18 2.32 18.14
C MET A 197 31.01 2.86 17.31
N LEU A 198 29.81 2.33 17.54
CA LEU A 198 28.57 2.68 16.85
C LEU A 198 27.45 2.75 17.88
N MET A 199 26.56 3.74 17.73
CA MET A 199 25.32 3.85 18.49
C MET A 199 24.15 3.82 17.51
N VAL A 200 23.32 2.79 17.63
CA VAL A 200 22.04 2.72 16.94
C VAL A 200 20.98 3.08 17.97
N THR A 201 20.30 4.19 17.75
CA THR A 201 19.21 4.68 18.59
C THR A 201 18.03 4.95 17.68
N ASP A 202 16.84 4.52 18.08
CA ASP A 202 15.59 4.84 17.39
C ASP A 202 14.70 5.68 18.32
N PRO A 203 14.95 6.98 18.38
CA PRO A 203 14.26 7.80 19.34
C PRO A 203 13.03 8.50 18.77
N PRO A 204 11.89 8.49 19.48
CA PRO A 204 10.84 9.49 19.26
C PRO A 204 11.28 10.78 19.95
N TYR A 205 12.20 11.54 19.33
CA TYR A 205 12.65 12.82 19.88
C TYR A 205 11.98 13.98 19.16
N GLY A 206 11.04 14.65 19.83
CA GLY A 206 10.57 15.96 19.38
C GLY A 206 9.73 15.93 18.10
N VAL A 207 9.18 14.77 17.71
CA VAL A 207 8.48 14.61 16.42
C VAL A 207 6.98 14.94 16.51
N ALA A 208 6.50 15.35 17.69
CA ALA A 208 5.10 15.65 17.93
C ALA A 208 4.19 14.52 17.45
N TYR A 209 4.57 13.29 17.81
CA TYR A 209 3.90 12.07 17.41
C TYR A 209 2.44 12.09 17.90
N ASP A 210 1.52 12.26 16.95
CA ASP A 210 0.07 12.22 17.20
C ASP A 210 -0.52 10.93 16.64
N PRO A 211 -0.64 9.85 17.43
CA PRO A 211 -1.21 8.59 16.94
C PRO A 211 -2.68 8.71 16.52
N SER A 212 -3.36 9.82 16.84
CA SER A 212 -4.77 10.03 16.48
C SER A 212 -5.00 10.29 14.99
N TRP A 213 -3.97 10.64 14.21
CA TRP A 213 -4.13 10.86 12.77
C TRP A 213 -4.63 9.60 12.06
N ARG A 214 -4.16 8.41 12.46
CA ARG A 214 -4.55 7.11 11.89
C ARG A 214 -6.05 6.83 12.06
N ASN A 215 -6.60 7.16 13.23
CA ASN A 215 -8.03 7.03 13.51
C ASN A 215 -8.87 8.10 12.80
N LYS A 216 -8.33 9.31 12.60
CA LYS A 216 -9.02 10.42 11.92
C LYS A 216 -9.11 10.24 10.41
N THR A 217 -8.10 9.64 9.80
CA THR A 217 -8.07 9.36 8.35
C THR A 217 -8.78 8.06 7.99
N GLY A 218 -9.16 7.24 8.98
CA GLY A 218 -9.75 5.93 8.76
C GLY A 218 -8.75 4.86 8.29
N ALA A 219 -7.45 5.18 8.31
CA ALA A 219 -6.38 4.28 7.87
C ALA A 219 -6.21 3.06 8.80
N THR A 220 -6.58 3.18 10.09
CA THR A 220 -6.59 2.06 11.05
C THR A 220 -7.42 2.43 12.28
N ALA A 221 -8.03 1.45 12.96
CA ALA A 221 -8.69 1.64 14.25
C ALA A 221 -7.76 1.27 15.42
N THR A 222 -6.84 2.17 15.80
CA THR A 222 -5.88 1.92 16.89
C THR A 222 -6.42 2.31 18.26
N ARG A 223 -6.14 1.47 19.28
CA ARG A 223 -6.45 1.74 20.70
C ARG A 223 -5.38 2.60 21.40
N ARG A 224 -4.21 2.81 20.79
CA ARG A 224 -3.10 3.59 21.37
C ARG A 224 -3.22 5.08 21.04
N THR A 225 -4.09 5.78 21.76
CA THR A 225 -4.25 7.24 21.64
C THR A 225 -3.36 8.05 22.60
N SER A 226 -2.51 7.37 23.38
CA SER A 226 -1.64 8.02 24.37
C SER A 226 -0.45 8.71 23.69
N LYS A 227 -0.10 9.89 24.21
CA LYS A 227 1.12 10.59 23.79
C LYS A 227 2.35 9.83 24.27
N VAL A 228 3.38 9.82 23.45
CA VAL A 228 4.69 9.30 23.84
C VAL A 228 5.27 10.21 24.94
N GLN A 229 5.68 9.61 26.05
CA GLN A 229 6.28 10.32 27.16
C GLN A 229 7.63 10.93 26.71
N ASN A 230 7.85 12.21 26.99
CA ASN A 230 9.04 13.00 26.61
C ASN A 230 9.19 13.32 25.10
N ASP A 231 8.15 13.12 24.28
CA ASP A 231 8.14 13.53 22.86
C ASP A 231 8.17 15.06 22.67
N ASP A 232 8.04 15.84 23.73
CA ASP A 232 8.25 17.29 23.75
C ASP A 232 9.70 17.70 24.01
N ARG A 233 10.60 16.76 24.33
CA ARG A 233 12.02 17.05 24.58
C ARG A 233 12.77 17.10 23.24
N ALA A 234 13.20 18.30 22.86
CA ALA A 234 13.98 18.55 21.65
C ALA A 234 15.50 18.70 21.92
N ASP A 235 15.92 18.93 23.17
CA ASP A 235 17.32 19.09 23.54
C ASP A 235 17.85 17.83 24.23
N TRP A 236 18.74 17.11 23.53
CA TRP A 236 19.44 15.93 24.05
C TRP A 236 20.96 16.08 24.02
N ARG A 237 21.49 17.31 23.97
CA ARG A 237 22.93 17.56 23.91
C ARG A 237 23.71 16.85 25.02
N GLU A 238 23.13 16.77 26.23
CA GLU A 238 23.74 16.05 27.35
C GLU A 238 23.84 14.55 27.11
N ALA A 239 22.82 13.93 26.49
CA ALA A 239 22.85 12.50 26.14
C ALA A 239 23.86 12.23 25.00
N TRP A 240 23.91 13.09 23.98
CA TRP A 240 24.92 12.98 22.90
C TRP A 240 26.35 13.17 23.41
N ALA A 241 26.57 14.02 24.42
CA ALA A 241 27.88 14.20 25.03
C ALA A 241 28.41 12.93 25.72
N LEU A 242 27.54 11.95 26.01
CA LEU A 242 27.93 10.64 26.55
C LEU A 242 28.51 9.71 25.47
N PHE A 243 28.28 10.00 24.18
CA PHE A 243 28.78 9.19 23.07
C PHE A 243 30.08 9.78 22.49
N PRO A 244 31.23 9.09 22.60
CA PRO A 244 32.50 9.56 22.07
C PRO A 244 32.77 9.17 20.61
N GLY A 245 31.84 8.48 19.95
CA GLY A 245 31.96 8.07 18.54
C GLY A 245 31.50 9.16 17.56
N TRP A 246 31.77 8.94 16.28
CA TRP A 246 31.28 9.82 15.22
C TRP A 246 29.85 9.41 14.87
N CYS A 247 28.94 10.38 14.72
CA CYS A 247 27.58 10.16 14.22
C CYS A 247 27.60 9.79 12.73
#